data_AF-A0A940SQH1-F1
#
_entry.id   AF-A0A940SQH1-F1
#
_cell.length_a   1.000
_cell.length_b   1.000
_cell.length_c   1.000
_cell.angle_alpha   90.00
_cell.angle_beta   90.00
_cell.angle_gamma   90.00
#
_symmetry.space_group_name_H-M   'P 1'
#
loop_
_entity.id
_entity.type
_entity.pdbx_description
1 polymer ?
#
loop_
_entity_poly.entity_id
_entity_poly.type
_entity_poly.pdbx_seq_one_letter_code
_entity_poly.pdbx_strand_id
1 'polypeptide(L)' 'MENFDLGLAKCRARDFAEGVHGEYWEYFKANGIDWKDETDPLVANASELWNMARKIDKCETEDDINAVLERIKELRKLVK' A
#
# COMPACT_ATOMS: atom_id res chain seq x y z
N MET A 1 22.86 -1.34 -18.50
CA MET A 1 21.55 -0.93 -17.98
C MET A 1 20.77 -2.21 -17.78
N GLU A 2 20.38 -2.53 -16.55
CA GLU A 2 19.35 -3.56 -16.35
C GLU A 2 18.10 -3.09 -17.10
N ASN A 3 17.54 -3.94 -17.95
CA ASN A 3 16.26 -3.66 -18.55
C ASN A 3 15.22 -3.71 -17.44
N PHE A 4 14.47 -2.62 -17.26
CA PHE A 4 13.34 -2.58 -16.34
C PHE A 4 12.34 -3.70 -16.69
N ASP A 5 12.15 -4.63 -15.77
CA ASP A 5 11.15 -5.68 -15.86
C ASP A 5 9.87 -5.23 -15.13
N LEU A 6 8.92 -4.72 -15.89
CA LEU A 6 7.62 -4.27 -15.37
C LEU A 6 6.86 -5.38 -14.64
N GLY A 7 6.98 -6.63 -15.09
CA GLY A 7 6.31 -7.76 -14.46
C GLY A 7 6.86 -8.01 -13.06
N LEU A 8 8.19 -8.09 -12.94
CA LEU A 8 8.86 -8.24 -11.66
C LEU A 8 8.62 -7.04 -10.74
N ALA A 9 8.63 -5.82 -11.28
CA ALA A 9 8.36 -4.60 -10.51
C ALA A 9 6.94 -4.60 -9.93
N LYS A 10 5.93 -4.98 -10.72
CA LYS A 10 4.54 -5.14 -10.25
C LYS A 10 4.39 -6.20 -9.15
N CYS A 11 5.09 -7.33 -9.26
CA CYS A 11 5.07 -8.36 -8.22
C CYS A 11 5.65 -7.83 -6.91
N ARG A 12 6.85 -7.26 -6.95
CA ARG A 12 7.49 -6.67 -5.76
C ARG A 12 6.66 -5.57 -5.11
N ALA A 13 6.03 -4.72 -5.92
CA ALA A 13 5.18 -3.66 -5.40
C ALA A 13 3.92 -4.20 -4.71
N ARG A 14 3.33 -5.29 -5.23
CA ARG A 14 2.17 -5.96 -4.60
C ARG A 14 2.55 -6.58 -3.26
N ASP A 15 3.65 -7.34 -3.22
CA ASP A 15 4.14 -7.95 -1.98
C ASP A 15 4.39 -6.87 -0.90
N PHE A 16 4.96 -5.73 -1.30
CA PHE A 16 5.15 -4.60 -0.40
C PHE A 16 3.82 -4.01 0.10
N ALA A 17 2.85 -3.78 -0.79
CA ALA A 17 1.54 -3.24 -0.44
C ALA A 17 0.78 -4.17 0.53
N GLU A 18 0.80 -5.48 0.27
CA GLU A 18 0.19 -6.50 1.13
C GLU A 18 0.87 -6.55 2.51
N GLY A 19 2.20 -6.43 2.56
CA GLY A 19 2.95 -6.34 3.80
C GLY A 19 2.53 -5.12 4.64
N VAL A 20 2.40 -3.95 4.03
CA VAL A 20 1.93 -2.74 4.74
C VAL A 20 0.47 -2.88 5.18
N HIS A 21 -0.37 -3.55 4.40
CA HIS A 21 -1.75 -3.80 4.78
C HIS A 21 -1.84 -4.71 6.03
N GLY A 22 -0.95 -5.70 6.12
CA GLY A 22 -0.77 -6.49 7.34
C GLY A 22 -0.36 -5.65 8.55
N GLU A 23 0.54 -4.66 8.37
CA GLU A 23 0.93 -3.74 9.45
C GLU A 23 -0.26 -2.91 9.97
N TYR A 24 -1.12 -2.42 9.08
CA TYR A 24 -2.36 -1.74 9.47
C TYR A 24 -3.30 -2.63 10.30
N TRP A 25 -3.47 -3.90 9.89
CA TRP A 25 -4.32 -4.83 10.64
C TRP A 25 -3.82 -5.11 12.05
N GLU A 26 -2.52 -5.34 12.20
CA GLU A 26 -1.91 -5.52 13.51
C GLU A 26 -2.02 -4.24 14.36
N TYR A 27 -1.84 -3.07 13.75
CA TYR A 27 -2.03 -1.79 14.43
C TYR A 27 -3.47 -1.59 14.92
N PHE A 28 -4.48 -1.86 14.08
CA PHE A 28 -5.89 -1.73 14.47
C PHE A 28 -6.23 -2.66 15.62
N LYS A 29 -5.77 -3.91 15.55
CA LYS A 29 -5.97 -4.91 16.61
C LYS A 29 -5.31 -4.49 17.92
N ALA A 30 -4.08 -3.96 17.87
CA ALA A 30 -3.34 -3.53 19.06
C ALA A 30 -3.97 -2.30 19.75
N ASN A 31 -4.61 -1.42 18.97
CA ASN A 31 -5.18 -0.16 19.47
C ASN A 31 -6.71 -0.18 19.63
N GLY A 32 -7.37 -1.30 19.32
CA GLY A 32 -8.83 -1.42 19.42
C GLY A 32 -9.59 -0.54 18.42
N ILE A 33 -8.99 -0.26 17.26
CA ILE A 33 -9.63 0.52 16.19
C ILE A 33 -10.62 -0.38 15.45
N ASP A 34 -11.86 0.10 15.28
CA ASP A 34 -12.86 -0.58 14.46
C ASP A 34 -12.57 -0.31 12.99
N TRP A 35 -12.14 -1.35 12.27
CA TRP A 35 -11.84 -1.28 10.84
C TRP A 35 -13.05 -0.97 9.95
N LYS A 36 -14.27 -0.98 10.51
CA LYS A 36 -15.50 -0.57 9.83
C LYS A 36 -15.83 0.90 10.06
N ASP A 37 -15.13 1.59 10.96
CA ASP A 37 -15.32 3.01 11.18
C ASP A 37 -14.62 3.81 10.09
N GLU A 38 -15.31 4.04 8.98
CA GLU A 38 -14.80 4.86 7.86
C GLU A 38 -14.60 6.34 8.24
N THR A 39 -15.02 6.77 9.43
CA THR A 39 -14.73 8.12 9.94
C THR A 39 -13.36 8.20 10.61
N ASP A 40 -12.76 7.07 11.00
CA ASP A 40 -11.39 7.01 11.50
C ASP A 40 -10.40 7.26 10.34
N PRO A 41 -9.53 8.28 10.45
CA PRO A 41 -8.55 8.59 9.42
C PRO A 41 -7.62 7.41 9.07
N LEU A 42 -7.29 6.54 10.02
CA LEU A 42 -6.44 5.38 9.78
C LEU A 42 -7.18 4.30 9.00
N VAL A 43 -8.49 4.12 9.20
CA VAL A 43 -9.32 3.21 8.41
C VAL A 43 -9.48 3.71 6.98
N ALA A 44 -9.66 5.03 6.80
CA ALA A 44 -9.64 5.65 5.48
C ALA A 44 -8.28 5.44 4.77
N ASN A 45 -7.17 5.57 5.50
CA ASN A 45 -5.82 5.31 4.97
C ASN A 45 -5.60 3.83 4.59
N ALA A 46 -6.10 2.88 5.38
CA ALA A 46 -6.05 1.46 5.05
C ALA A 46 -6.84 1.15 3.77
N SER A 47 -8.00 1.81 3.59
CA SER A 47 -8.79 1.72 2.37
C SER A 47 -8.07 2.33 1.16
N GLU A 48 -7.37 3.45 1.35
CA GLU A 48 -6.53 4.03 0.31
C GLU A 48 -5.39 3.08 -0.09
N LEU A 49 -4.70 2.48 0.88
CA LEU A 49 -3.64 1.50 0.68
C LEU A 49 -4.15 0.31 -0.16
N TRP A 50 -5.33 -0.22 0.15
CA TRP A 50 -5.97 -1.28 -0.63
C TRP A 50 -6.21 -0.86 -2.08
N ASN A 51 -6.66 0.39 -2.30
CA ASN A 51 -6.85 0.93 -3.64
C ASN A 51 -5.51 1.13 -4.38
N MET A 52 -4.45 1.53 -3.70
CA MET A 52 -3.10 1.63 -4.28
C MET A 52 -2.59 0.26 -4.75
N ALA A 53 -2.79 -0.79 -3.96
CA ALA A 53 -2.41 -2.14 -4.36
C ALA A 53 -3.07 -2.56 -5.70
N ARG A 54 -4.34 -2.19 -5.91
CA ARG A 54 -5.06 -2.45 -7.17
C ARG A 54 -4.62 -1.58 -8.34
N LYS A 55 -4.02 -0.40 -8.07
CA LYS A 55 -3.45 0.46 -9.12
C LYS A 55 -2.16 -0.13 -9.71
N ILE A 56 -1.43 -0.96 -8.95
CA ILE A 56 -0.19 -1.60 -9.41
C ILE A 56 -0.41 -2.39 -10.72
N ASP A 57 -1.53 -3.09 -10.83
CA ASP A 57 -1.86 -3.86 -12.04
C ASP A 57 -1.97 -2.97 -13.28
N LYS A 58 -2.33 -1.70 -13.11
CA LYS A 58 -2.52 -0.70 -14.16
C LYS A 58 -1.26 0.12 -14.48
N CYS A 59 -0.18 -0.02 -13.72
CA CYS A 59 1.08 0.69 -14.01
C CYS A 59 1.68 0.19 -15.33
N GLU A 60 2.23 1.08 -16.15
CA GLU A 60 2.85 0.74 -17.44
C GLU A 60 4.34 1.04 -17.45
N THR A 61 4.79 1.89 -16.52
CA THR A 61 6.17 2.37 -16.45
C THR A 61 6.78 2.18 -15.06
N GLU A 62 8.10 2.32 -14.98
CA GLU A 62 8.83 2.36 -13.71
C GLU A 62 8.38 3.54 -12.85
N ASP A 63 8.14 4.70 -13.46
CA ASP A 63 7.68 5.90 -12.76
C ASP A 63 6.30 5.72 -12.14
N ASP A 64 5.37 5.02 -12.82
CA ASP A 64 4.06 4.68 -12.25
C ASP A 64 4.19 3.82 -10.99
N ILE A 65 5.06 2.80 -11.04
CA ILE A 65 5.33 1.92 -9.91
C ILE A 65 5.93 2.72 -8.76
N ASN A 66 6.92 3.55 -9.04
CA ASN A 66 7.59 4.38 -8.04
C ASN A 66 6.61 5.36 -7.38
N ALA A 67 5.72 6.00 -8.14
CA ALA A 67 4.71 6.89 -7.59
C ALA A 67 3.74 6.16 -6.64
N VAL A 68 3.29 4.95 -7.01
CA VAL A 68 2.44 4.12 -6.14
C VAL A 68 3.20 3.70 -4.87
N LEU A 69 4.46 3.28 -5.00
CA LEU A 69 5.29 2.88 -3.87
C LEU A 69 5.56 4.02 -2.89
N GLU A 70 5.85 5.23 -3.38
CA GLU A 70 6.02 6.41 -2.52
C GLU A 70 4.75 6.71 -1.75
N ARG A 71 3.57 6.63 -2.39
CA ARG A 71 2.30 6.83 -1.69
C ARG A 71 2.07 5.77 -0.61
N ILE A 72 2.37 4.49 -0.88
CA ILE A 72 2.27 3.42 0.11
C ILE A 72 3.23 3.67 1.29
N LYS A 73 4.46 4.15 1.03
CA LYS A 73 5.42 4.50 2.08
C LYS A 73 4.93 5.65 2.95
N GLU A 74 4.24 6.64 2.40
CA GLU A 74 3.63 7.72 3.17
C GLU A 74 2.54 7.20 4.09
N LEU A 75 1.64 6.36 3.59
CA LEU A 75 0.57 5.74 4.39
C LEU A 75 1.16 4.91 5.53
N ARG A 76 2.17 4.07 5.23
CA ARG A 76 2.85 3.22 6.23
C ARG A 76 3.39 4.00 7.43
N LYS A 77 3.87 5.23 7.25
CA LYS A 77 4.42 6.06 8.36
C LYS A 77 3.41 6.35 9.47
N LEU A 78 2.12 6.21 9.19
CA LEU A 78 1.05 6.52 10.14
C LEU A 78 0.77 5.39 11.14
N VAL A 79 1.27 4.18 10.88
CA VAL A 79 1.09 2.99 11.73
C VAL A 79 2.43 2.42 12.23
N LYS A 80 3.50 3.19 12.11
CA LYS A 80 4.87 2.84 12.53
C LYS A 80 5.41 3.74 13.63
#